data_AF-H7EIH6-F1
#
_entry.id   AF-H7EIH6-F1
#
_cell.length_a   1.000
_cell.length_b   1.000
_cell.length_c   1.000
_cell.angle_alpha   90.00
_cell.angle_beta   90.00
_cell.angle_gamma   90.00
#
_symmetry.space_group_name_H-M   'P 1'
#
loop_
_entity.id
_entity.type
_entity.pdbx_description
1 polymer ?
#
loop_
_entity_poly.entity_id
_entity_poly.type
_entity_poly.pdbx_seq_one_letter_code
_entity_poly.pdbx_strand_id
1 'polypeptide(L)'
;MRRCMVLIAAVLFVLVVPVYAVLFLPGVGGKPSKSDREDYARRAANYDGKSFRNEDDVRLMTDDSSAGGNHASTKGARPKTALPLAEPSFSAAPSDGEFTVTWFGHSSVLVQVAGKNILIDPVFSEKLSPVSWIGVKRFTKCPVTVDSLPQIDVMIISHDHYDHLDYSVMKAISPKVRRVIVPLGVEAHLRKWKFDMAKVENLAWWEESAGDDGVTVACTPAQHFSGRWLTGRNGTLWASWVIQAGGRQVFYNGDSGFSTHYGKIREKYGDSDFALMECGQYSTRWARIHSFPEEGADAMAAVGAKLAMPVHWGAFVLSDHAWDDSVERFVSHAEETGLRFITPKIGETVDLTKDDLSMFRQKWWREIE
;
A
#
# COMPACT_ATOMS: atom_id res chain seq x y z
N MET A 1 39.12 -5.28 -37.03
CA MET A 1 38.08 -6.22 -36.54
C MET A 1 38.29 -6.69 -35.10
N ARG A 2 39.41 -7.36 -34.77
CA ARG A 2 39.66 -7.91 -33.41
C ARG A 2 39.62 -6.87 -32.27
N ARG A 3 40.20 -5.68 -32.49
CA ARG A 3 40.16 -4.56 -31.52
C ARG A 3 38.75 -3.99 -31.31
N CYS A 4 37.94 -3.88 -32.37
CA CYS A 4 36.54 -3.44 -32.25
C CYS A 4 35.68 -4.47 -31.50
N MET A 5 35.89 -5.77 -31.72
CA MET A 5 35.19 -6.82 -30.97
C MET A 5 35.53 -6.81 -29.48
N VAL A 6 36.80 -6.57 -29.12
CA VAL A 6 37.22 -6.44 -27.71
C VAL A 6 36.60 -5.21 -27.07
N LEU A 7 36.54 -4.08 -27.78
CA LEU A 7 35.91 -2.86 -27.27
C LEU A 7 34.39 -3.03 -27.07
N ILE A 8 33.70 -3.66 -28.03
CA ILE A 8 32.26 -3.96 -27.92
C ILE A 8 32.00 -4.93 -26.77
N ALA A 9 32.82 -5.98 -26.62
CA ALA A 9 32.71 -6.92 -25.51
C ALA A 9 32.96 -6.24 -24.16
N ALA A 10 33.94 -5.33 -24.08
CA ALA A 10 34.22 -4.56 -22.86
C ALA A 10 33.06 -3.60 -22.51
N VAL A 11 32.49 -2.91 -23.51
CA VAL A 11 31.32 -2.04 -23.32
C VAL A 11 30.09 -2.85 -22.90
N LEU A 12 29.82 -3.98 -23.56
CA LEU A 12 28.75 -4.90 -23.17
C LEU A 12 28.98 -5.47 -21.77
N PHE A 13 30.22 -5.81 -21.40
CA PHE A 13 30.53 -6.26 -20.06
C PHE A 13 30.25 -5.16 -19.01
N VAL A 14 30.68 -3.93 -19.28
CA VAL A 14 30.43 -2.78 -18.39
C VAL A 14 28.94 -2.42 -18.29
N LEU A 15 28.12 -2.67 -19.32
CA LEU A 15 26.69 -2.36 -19.29
C LEU A 15 25.83 -3.52 -18.78
N VAL A 16 26.12 -4.75 -19.18
CA VAL A 16 25.30 -5.93 -18.89
C VAL A 16 25.59 -6.48 -17.50
N VAL A 17 26.85 -6.49 -17.06
CA VAL A 17 27.22 -7.07 -15.75
C VAL A 17 26.59 -6.29 -14.59
N PRO A 18 26.58 -4.94 -14.54
CA PRO A 18 25.90 -4.21 -13.48
C PRO A 18 24.39 -4.43 -13.48
N VAL A 19 23.75 -4.43 -14.66
CA VAL A 19 22.30 -4.71 -14.79
C VAL A 19 21.99 -6.13 -14.31
N TYR A 20 22.84 -7.10 -14.64
CA TYR A 20 22.70 -8.48 -14.20
C TYR A 20 22.97 -8.63 -12.69
N ALA A 21 23.96 -7.92 -12.14
CA ALA A 21 24.27 -7.92 -10.72
C ALA A 21 23.12 -7.33 -9.89
N VAL A 22 22.38 -6.36 -10.43
CA VAL A 22 21.17 -5.81 -9.79
C VAL A 22 20.11 -6.89 -9.57
N LEU A 23 20.02 -7.90 -10.43
CA LEU A 23 19.08 -9.03 -10.28
C LEU A 23 19.31 -9.88 -9.03
N PHE A 24 20.52 -9.84 -8.49
CA PHE A 24 20.92 -10.59 -7.30
C PHE A 24 20.94 -9.74 -6.04
N LEU A 25 20.57 -8.46 -6.13
CA LEU A 25 20.46 -7.60 -4.97
C LEU A 25 19.34 -8.13 -4.05
N PRO A 26 19.59 -8.20 -2.74
CA PRO A 26 18.60 -8.68 -1.79
C PRO A 26 17.25 -7.99 -1.94
N GLY A 27 17.21 -6.65 -2.11
CA GLY A 27 15.96 -5.87 -2.18
C GLY A 27 15.02 -6.19 -3.34
N VAL A 28 15.47 -6.91 -4.37
CA VAL A 28 14.61 -7.44 -5.45
C VAL A 28 13.64 -8.50 -4.92
N GLY A 29 14.09 -9.29 -3.94
CA GLY A 29 13.31 -10.36 -3.33
C GLY A 29 13.37 -11.70 -4.08
N GLY A 30 12.45 -12.60 -3.72
CA GLY A 30 12.41 -13.98 -4.19
C GLY A 30 11.43 -14.21 -5.33
N LYS A 31 11.29 -15.48 -5.72
CA LYS A 31 10.30 -15.94 -6.70
C LYS A 31 9.58 -17.17 -6.15
N PRO A 32 8.28 -17.35 -6.46
CA PRO A 32 7.56 -18.57 -6.09
C PRO A 32 8.27 -19.83 -6.60
N SER A 33 8.34 -20.83 -5.74
CA SER A 33 8.83 -22.17 -6.07
C SER A 33 7.86 -22.91 -7.00
N LYS A 34 8.21 -24.12 -7.43
CA LYS A 34 7.27 -24.96 -8.20
C LYS A 34 6.07 -25.37 -7.32
N SER A 35 6.31 -25.80 -6.09
CA SER A 35 5.24 -26.18 -5.15
C SER A 35 4.36 -24.99 -4.79
N ASP A 36 4.95 -23.80 -4.68
CA ASP A 36 4.20 -22.56 -4.43
C ASP A 36 3.21 -22.32 -5.58
N ARG A 37 3.65 -22.37 -6.84
CA ARG A 37 2.76 -22.19 -8.01
C ARG A 37 1.67 -23.25 -8.10
N GLU A 38 1.99 -24.50 -7.75
CA GLU A 38 1.00 -25.57 -7.67
C GLU A 38 -0.03 -25.32 -6.56
N ASP A 39 0.39 -24.74 -5.43
CA ASP A 39 -0.53 -24.30 -4.37
C ASP A 39 -1.43 -23.16 -4.81
N TYR A 40 -0.86 -22.14 -5.47
CA TYR A 40 -1.63 -21.01 -5.95
C TYR A 40 -2.68 -21.43 -6.97
N ALA A 41 -2.33 -22.34 -7.89
CA ALA A 41 -3.28 -22.87 -8.86
C ALA A 41 -4.45 -23.65 -8.24
N ARG A 42 -4.28 -24.18 -7.02
CA ARG A 42 -5.37 -24.83 -6.28
C ARG A 42 -6.26 -23.84 -5.54
N ARG A 43 -5.67 -22.80 -4.96
CA ARG A 43 -6.35 -21.86 -4.04
C ARG A 43 -6.95 -20.65 -4.72
N ALA A 44 -6.33 -20.17 -5.80
CA ALA A 44 -6.68 -18.90 -6.44
C ALA A 44 -7.28 -19.12 -7.83
N ALA A 45 -8.57 -18.83 -7.97
CA ALA A 45 -9.28 -18.91 -9.25
C ALA A 45 -8.71 -17.94 -10.31
N ASN A 46 -8.06 -16.85 -9.88
CA ASN A 46 -7.44 -15.85 -10.76
C ASN A 46 -5.98 -16.13 -11.10
N TYR A 47 -5.45 -17.33 -10.80
CA TYR A 47 -4.10 -17.75 -11.15
C TYR A 47 -4.10 -18.71 -12.35
N ASP A 48 -3.36 -18.37 -13.42
CA ASP A 48 -3.33 -19.15 -14.67
C ASP A 48 -2.22 -20.23 -14.74
N GLY A 49 -1.59 -20.52 -13.60
CA GLY A 49 -0.42 -21.41 -13.51
C GLY A 49 0.93 -20.69 -13.70
N LYS A 50 0.91 -19.43 -14.13
CA LYS A 50 2.10 -18.59 -14.27
C LYS A 50 1.96 -17.23 -13.58
N SER A 51 0.82 -16.59 -13.72
CA SER A 51 0.53 -15.23 -13.27
C SER A 51 -0.88 -15.09 -12.72
N PHE A 52 -1.04 -14.15 -11.80
CA PHE A 52 -2.34 -13.68 -11.33
C PHE A 52 -2.96 -12.69 -12.32
N ARG A 53 -4.30 -12.63 -12.33
CA ARG A 53 -5.11 -11.78 -13.21
C ARG A 53 -6.14 -11.00 -12.40
N ASN A 54 -6.57 -9.86 -12.94
CA ASN A 54 -7.74 -9.16 -12.45
C ASN A 54 -9.02 -9.95 -12.78
N GLU A 55 -10.13 -9.70 -12.06
CA GLU A 55 -11.42 -10.37 -12.33
C GLU A 55 -11.93 -10.09 -13.74
N ASP A 56 -11.74 -8.85 -14.21
CA ASP A 56 -12.11 -8.40 -15.55
C ASP A 56 -10.88 -8.25 -16.47
N ASP A 57 -11.11 -8.15 -17.79
CA ASP A 57 -10.06 -7.78 -18.73
C ASP A 57 -9.64 -6.32 -18.52
N VAL A 58 -8.63 -6.13 -17.69
CA VAL A 58 -8.09 -4.83 -17.26
C VAL A 58 -6.86 -4.50 -18.07
N ARG A 59 -6.95 -3.46 -18.90
CA ARG A 59 -5.79 -2.84 -19.54
C ARG A 59 -5.02 -2.03 -18.50
N LEU A 60 -3.81 -2.48 -18.18
CA LEU A 60 -2.94 -1.82 -17.20
C LEU A 60 -2.51 -0.41 -17.66
N MET A 61 -2.27 -0.25 -18.96
CA MET A 61 -2.00 1.04 -19.57
C MET A 61 -3.10 1.35 -20.58
N THR A 62 -3.58 2.58 -20.57
CA THR A 62 -4.54 3.09 -21.55
C THR A 62 -3.80 3.68 -22.75
N ASP A 63 -4.52 3.84 -23.87
CA ASP A 63 -3.98 4.54 -25.05
C ASP A 63 -4.02 6.07 -24.86
N ASP A 64 -4.56 6.54 -23.72
CA ASP A 64 -4.62 7.96 -23.38
C ASP A 64 -3.25 8.43 -22.90
N SER A 65 -2.68 9.36 -23.66
CA SER A 65 -1.38 9.97 -23.36
C SER A 65 -1.51 11.35 -22.73
N SER A 66 -2.74 11.86 -22.57
CA SER A 66 -2.99 13.12 -21.88
C SER A 66 -2.39 13.05 -20.48
N ALA A 67 -1.55 14.01 -20.12
CA ALA A 67 -0.90 14.00 -18.81
C ALA A 67 -1.86 14.34 -17.66
N GLY A 68 -3.15 14.56 -17.92
CA GLY A 68 -4.02 15.20 -16.94
C GLY A 68 -5.47 14.69 -16.97
N GLY A 69 -5.92 14.23 -15.81
CA GLY A 69 -7.31 14.41 -15.43
C GLY A 69 -7.57 15.87 -15.03
N ASN A 70 -8.78 16.19 -14.57
CA ASN A 70 -9.07 17.49 -13.98
C ASN A 70 -8.15 17.72 -12.77
N HIS A 71 -7.24 18.68 -12.83
CA HIS A 71 -6.37 19.05 -11.71
C HIS A 71 -7.02 20.18 -10.89
N ALA A 72 -7.01 20.04 -9.57
CA ALA A 72 -7.46 21.06 -8.63
C ALA A 72 -6.32 21.97 -8.13
N SER A 73 -5.07 21.52 -8.23
CA SER A 73 -3.87 22.20 -7.76
C SER A 73 -2.92 22.54 -8.91
N THR A 74 -2.30 23.71 -8.82
CA THR A 74 -1.27 24.19 -9.77
C THR A 74 0.16 24.10 -9.20
N LYS A 75 0.33 23.46 -8.03
CA LYS A 75 1.64 23.27 -7.39
C LYS A 75 2.49 22.26 -8.17
N GLY A 76 3.75 22.13 -7.76
CA GLY A 76 4.64 21.10 -8.31
C GLY A 76 4.29 19.69 -7.84
N ALA A 77 4.88 18.68 -8.49
CA ALA A 77 4.81 17.28 -8.02
C ALA A 77 5.52 17.06 -6.66
N ARG A 78 6.25 18.06 -6.15
CA ARG A 78 6.86 18.08 -4.82
C ARG A 78 6.55 19.43 -4.15
N PRO A 79 6.38 19.44 -2.82
CA PRO A 79 6.30 20.69 -2.09
C PRO A 79 7.65 21.42 -2.12
N LYS A 80 7.62 22.74 -2.11
CA LYS A 80 8.81 23.61 -2.00
C LYS A 80 9.34 23.66 -0.58
N THR A 81 8.48 23.40 0.41
CA THR A 81 8.81 23.42 1.84
C THR A 81 8.52 22.07 2.48
N ALA A 82 9.09 21.82 3.67
CA ALA A 82 8.83 20.58 4.39
C ALA A 82 7.36 20.52 4.83
N LEU A 83 6.71 19.36 4.64
CA LEU A 83 5.35 19.16 5.15
C LEU A 83 5.36 19.18 6.68
N PRO A 84 4.29 19.68 7.32
CA PRO A 84 4.16 19.63 8.77
C PRO A 84 4.08 18.18 9.23
N LEU A 85 4.87 17.85 10.25
CA LEU A 85 4.86 16.54 10.89
C LEU A 85 4.29 16.69 12.29
N ALA A 86 3.43 15.76 12.69
CA ALA A 86 3.06 15.56 14.07
C ALA A 86 3.94 14.46 14.70
N GLU A 87 4.13 14.54 16.01
CA GLU A 87 4.77 13.46 16.76
C GLU A 87 3.72 12.38 17.06
N PRO A 88 3.96 11.12 16.69
CA PRO A 88 3.03 10.03 16.99
C PRO A 88 2.77 9.88 18.49
N SER A 89 1.49 9.72 18.85
CA SER A 89 1.05 9.55 20.24
C SER A 89 0.30 8.23 20.46
N PHE A 90 0.55 7.22 19.63
CA PHE A 90 0.01 5.87 19.79
C PHE A 90 0.48 5.21 21.09
N SER A 91 -0.39 4.39 21.69
CA SER A 91 -0.08 3.65 22.90
C SER A 91 0.86 2.48 22.61
N ALA A 92 1.77 2.13 23.52
CA ALA A 92 2.60 0.93 23.34
C ALA A 92 1.77 -0.36 23.43
N ALA A 93 0.77 -0.37 24.31
CA ALA A 93 -0.20 -1.43 24.50
C ALA A 93 -1.60 -0.77 24.56
N PRO A 94 -2.35 -0.78 23.45
CA PRO A 94 -3.66 -0.15 23.42
C PRO A 94 -4.65 -0.90 24.31
N SER A 95 -5.68 -0.20 24.78
CA SER A 95 -6.77 -0.83 25.55
C SER A 95 -7.84 -1.45 24.64
N ASP A 96 -8.69 -2.33 25.18
CA ASP A 96 -9.80 -2.94 24.42
C ASP A 96 -10.81 -1.91 23.87
N GLY A 97 -10.96 -0.77 24.56
CA GLY A 97 -11.85 0.32 24.14
C GLY A 97 -11.20 1.32 23.18
N GLU A 98 -9.90 1.19 22.91
CA GLU A 98 -9.16 2.11 22.03
C GLU A 98 -9.48 1.79 20.57
N PHE A 99 -9.73 2.83 19.78
CA PHE A 99 -9.80 2.74 18.33
C PHE A 99 -9.09 3.95 17.73
N THR A 100 -7.81 3.81 17.39
CA THR A 100 -6.99 4.92 16.89
C THR A 100 -6.35 4.59 15.55
N VAL A 101 -6.01 5.64 14.80
CA VAL A 101 -5.21 5.53 13.57
C VAL A 101 -4.06 6.53 13.62
N THR A 102 -2.86 6.09 13.26
CA THR A 102 -1.70 6.95 13.03
C THR A 102 -1.20 6.79 11.61
N TRP A 103 -1.11 7.89 10.87
CA TRP A 103 -0.65 7.87 9.48
C TRP A 103 0.83 8.23 9.37
N PHE A 104 1.66 7.38 8.77
CA PHE A 104 3.11 7.60 8.63
C PHE A 104 3.53 8.14 7.25
N GLY A 105 2.54 8.57 6.45
CA GLY A 105 2.71 9.01 5.07
C GLY A 105 2.60 7.86 4.07
N HIS A 106 2.29 8.19 2.81
CA HIS A 106 1.95 7.21 1.77
C HIS A 106 0.82 6.28 2.25
N SER A 107 1.03 4.97 2.18
CA SER A 107 0.08 3.93 2.61
C SER A 107 0.42 3.30 3.96
N SER A 108 1.43 3.82 4.66
CA SER A 108 1.88 3.26 5.94
C SER A 108 1.02 3.77 7.09
N VAL A 109 0.32 2.87 7.75
CA VAL A 109 -0.65 3.20 8.80
C VAL A 109 -0.53 2.22 9.96
N LEU A 110 -0.60 2.74 11.19
CA LEU A 110 -0.85 1.95 12.40
C LEU A 110 -2.32 2.14 12.81
N VAL A 111 -3.05 1.04 12.94
CA VAL A 111 -4.39 1.01 13.52
C VAL A 111 -4.31 0.33 14.87
N GLN A 112 -4.82 0.97 15.92
CA GLN A 112 -4.97 0.34 17.23
C GLN A 112 -6.45 0.09 17.49
N VAL A 113 -6.82 -1.16 17.73
CA VAL A 113 -8.21 -1.56 17.93
C VAL A 113 -8.30 -2.81 18.78
N ALA A 114 -9.22 -2.85 19.74
CA ALA A 114 -9.46 -4.04 20.57
C ALA A 114 -8.20 -4.58 21.27
N GLY A 115 -7.34 -3.65 21.76
CA GLY A 115 -6.07 -4.00 22.38
C GLY A 115 -5.00 -4.55 21.43
N LYS A 116 -5.13 -4.33 20.12
CA LYS A 116 -4.19 -4.81 19.09
C LYS A 116 -3.52 -3.68 18.34
N ASN A 117 -2.25 -3.87 18.02
CA ASN A 117 -1.49 -3.02 17.10
C ASN A 117 -1.44 -3.67 15.71
N ILE A 118 -2.10 -3.06 14.72
CA ILE A 118 -2.20 -3.54 13.35
C ILE A 118 -1.44 -2.59 12.43
N LEU A 119 -0.35 -3.06 11.82
CA LEU A 119 0.50 -2.26 10.95
C LEU A 119 0.27 -2.61 9.48
N ILE A 120 -0.01 -1.61 8.66
CA ILE A 120 -0.38 -1.79 7.25
C ILE A 120 0.68 -1.15 6.37
N ASP A 121 1.15 -1.88 5.35
CA ASP A 121 2.10 -1.47 4.31
C ASP A 121 3.24 -0.57 4.80
N PRO A 122 4.05 -1.04 5.77
CA PRO A 122 5.05 -0.19 6.39
C PRO A 122 6.25 0.02 5.46
N VAL A 123 6.35 1.24 4.95
CA VAL A 123 7.48 1.74 4.16
C VAL A 123 8.02 2.93 4.90
N PHE A 124 9.26 2.82 5.40
CA PHE A 124 9.94 3.87 6.17
C PHE A 124 11.24 4.31 5.50
N SER A 125 11.67 3.61 4.44
CA SER A 125 12.86 3.96 3.69
C SER A 125 12.74 5.31 2.99
N GLU A 126 13.87 5.99 2.86
CA GLU A 126 13.98 7.26 2.12
C GLU A 126 13.86 7.08 0.60
N LYS A 127 14.06 5.86 0.07
CA LYS A 127 13.99 5.58 -1.37
C LYS A 127 13.25 4.29 -1.67
N LEU A 128 12.44 4.33 -2.72
CA LEU A 128 11.71 3.19 -3.29
C LEU A 128 12.58 2.52 -4.35
N SER A 129 13.26 1.43 -3.97
CA SER A 129 14.22 0.75 -4.84
C SER A 129 14.75 -0.55 -4.22
N PRO A 130 15.26 -1.50 -5.02
CA PRO A 130 16.02 -2.63 -4.50
C PRO A 130 17.34 -2.24 -3.83
N VAL A 131 17.86 -1.01 -4.06
CA VAL A 131 19.08 -0.44 -3.45
C VAL A 131 18.92 1.01 -3.03
N SER A 132 19.62 1.39 -1.96
CA SER A 132 19.50 2.71 -1.31
C SER A 132 20.09 3.90 -2.09
N TRP A 133 20.82 3.69 -3.20
CA TRP A 133 21.43 4.80 -3.97
C TRP A 133 20.58 5.27 -5.16
N ILE A 134 19.74 4.41 -5.74
CA ILE A 134 18.84 4.74 -6.88
C ILE A 134 17.37 4.64 -6.43
N GLY A 135 16.45 5.22 -7.20
CA GLY A 135 15.00 5.12 -6.97
C GLY A 135 14.32 6.43 -6.60
N VAL A 136 13.00 6.35 -6.42
CA VAL A 136 12.18 7.51 -6.07
C VAL A 136 12.43 7.87 -4.61
N LYS A 137 12.95 9.08 -4.37
CA LYS A 137 13.21 9.61 -3.03
C LYS A 137 11.92 10.14 -2.40
N ARG A 138 11.69 9.80 -1.14
CA ARG A 138 10.66 10.40 -0.28
C ARG A 138 10.89 11.90 -0.16
N PHE A 139 9.86 12.72 -0.33
CA PHE A 139 9.97 14.17 -0.15
C PHE A 139 9.60 14.64 1.27
N THR A 140 8.92 13.80 2.05
CA THR A 140 8.71 13.97 3.50
C THR A 140 9.66 13.13 4.32
N LYS A 141 9.88 13.53 5.57
CA LYS A 141 10.52 12.66 6.55
C LYS A 141 9.50 11.65 7.07
N CYS A 142 9.91 10.39 7.25
CA CYS A 142 9.08 9.42 7.96
C CYS A 142 9.07 9.78 9.47
N PRO A 143 7.90 9.86 10.14
CA PRO A 143 7.82 10.26 11.54
C PRO A 143 8.31 9.17 12.51
N VAL A 144 8.53 7.94 12.02
CA VAL A 144 8.89 6.78 12.85
C VAL A 144 10.07 6.01 12.25
N THR A 145 10.71 5.21 13.10
CA THR A 145 11.59 4.11 12.70
C THR A 145 10.99 2.80 13.17
N VAL A 146 11.53 1.67 12.70
CA VAL A 146 11.12 0.35 13.22
C VAL A 146 11.34 0.27 14.73
N ASP A 147 12.39 0.89 15.25
CA ASP A 147 12.72 0.87 16.68
C ASP A 147 11.73 1.67 17.53
N SER A 148 11.08 2.69 16.99
CA SER A 148 10.07 3.48 17.70
C SER A 148 8.67 2.86 17.71
N LEU A 149 8.43 1.81 16.90
CA LEU A 149 7.14 1.12 16.88
C LEU A 149 6.90 0.26 18.13
N PRO A 150 5.63 0.06 18.55
CA PRO A 150 5.28 -0.91 19.59
C PRO A 150 5.47 -2.35 19.08
N GLN A 151 5.11 -3.32 19.91
CA GLN A 151 4.90 -4.69 19.42
C GLN A 151 3.70 -4.69 18.46
N ILE A 152 3.86 -5.32 17.31
CA ILE A 152 2.85 -5.40 16.26
C ILE A 152 2.23 -6.80 16.32
N ASP A 153 0.93 -6.84 16.57
CA ASP A 153 0.19 -8.10 16.61
C ASP A 153 0.01 -8.66 15.21
N VAL A 154 -0.43 -7.81 14.27
CA VAL A 154 -0.64 -8.18 12.87
C VAL A 154 0.00 -7.14 11.96
N MET A 155 0.85 -7.59 11.05
CA MET A 155 1.35 -6.77 9.94
C MET A 155 0.72 -7.24 8.64
N ILE A 156 0.19 -6.32 7.85
CA ILE A 156 -0.51 -6.61 6.60
C ILE A 156 0.24 -5.95 5.44
N ILE A 157 0.41 -6.69 4.34
CA ILE A 157 0.99 -6.20 3.09
C ILE A 157 -0.06 -6.30 1.98
N SER A 158 -0.33 -5.26 1.21
CA SER A 158 -1.28 -5.32 0.08
C SER A 158 -0.73 -5.97 -1.18
N HIS A 159 0.52 -5.69 -1.56
CA HIS A 159 1.16 -6.22 -2.76
C HIS A 159 2.68 -6.02 -2.74
N ASP A 160 3.37 -6.46 -3.80
CA ASP A 160 4.82 -6.52 -3.84
C ASP A 160 5.53 -5.27 -4.38
N HIS A 161 4.86 -4.13 -4.61
CA HIS A 161 5.59 -2.93 -5.10
C HIS A 161 6.51 -2.34 -4.03
N TYR A 162 7.51 -1.57 -4.46
CA TYR A 162 8.56 -1.06 -3.56
C TYR A 162 8.03 -0.05 -2.53
N ASP A 163 6.91 0.60 -2.81
CA ASP A 163 6.22 1.56 -1.96
C ASP A 163 5.16 0.95 -1.04
N HIS A 164 5.02 -0.39 -1.06
CA HIS A 164 4.16 -1.16 -0.16
C HIS A 164 4.91 -2.28 0.58
N LEU A 165 6.00 -2.77 -0.02
CA LEU A 165 6.85 -3.82 0.53
C LEU A 165 8.31 -3.37 0.57
N ASP A 166 8.71 -2.83 1.73
CA ASP A 166 10.04 -2.27 1.98
C ASP A 166 10.98 -3.33 2.58
N TYR A 167 12.01 -3.70 1.81
CA TYR A 167 13.03 -4.68 2.22
C TYR A 167 13.72 -4.31 3.54
N SER A 168 14.06 -3.03 3.74
CA SER A 168 14.79 -2.57 4.93
C SER A 168 13.91 -2.71 6.18
N VAL A 169 12.63 -2.36 6.05
CA VAL A 169 11.64 -2.51 7.11
C VAL A 169 11.42 -3.99 7.42
N MET A 170 11.16 -4.83 6.42
CA MET A 170 10.94 -6.26 6.62
C MET A 170 12.10 -6.94 7.36
N LYS A 171 13.34 -6.53 7.06
CA LYS A 171 14.54 -7.06 7.72
C LYS A 171 14.62 -6.66 9.20
N ALA A 172 14.25 -5.42 9.52
CA ALA A 172 14.37 -4.88 10.87
C ALA A 172 13.16 -5.23 11.76
N ILE A 173 11.96 -5.34 11.20
CA ILE A 173 10.71 -5.41 11.96
C ILE A 173 10.37 -6.83 12.43
N SER A 174 10.98 -7.87 11.85
CA SER A 174 10.68 -9.28 12.16
C SER A 174 10.63 -9.64 13.67
N PRO A 175 11.50 -9.10 14.55
CA PRO A 175 11.43 -9.36 15.99
C PRO A 175 10.25 -8.71 16.71
N LYS A 176 9.64 -7.67 16.12
CA LYS A 176 8.52 -6.90 16.70
C LYS A 176 7.14 -7.33 16.23
N VAL A 177 7.06 -8.25 15.27
CA VAL A 177 5.79 -8.69 14.68
C VAL A 177 5.45 -10.10 15.15
N ARG A 178 4.18 -10.34 15.49
CA ARG A 178 3.67 -11.66 15.84
C ARG A 178 3.16 -12.42 14.62
N ARG A 179 2.29 -11.80 13.81
CA ARG A 179 1.75 -12.37 12.56
C ARG A 179 1.96 -11.42 11.38
N VAL A 180 2.24 -11.99 10.22
CA VAL A 180 2.38 -11.26 8.95
C VAL A 180 1.43 -11.89 7.94
N ILE A 181 0.52 -11.09 7.41
CA ILE A 181 -0.49 -11.53 6.45
C ILE A 181 -0.20 -10.87 5.12
N VAL A 182 -0.07 -11.70 4.08
CA VAL A 182 0.28 -11.26 2.74
C VAL A 182 -0.57 -11.97 1.68
N PRO A 183 -0.71 -11.44 0.46
CA PRO A 183 -1.31 -12.17 -0.65
C PRO A 183 -0.36 -13.27 -1.13
N LEU A 184 -0.90 -14.31 -1.78
CA LEU A 184 -0.10 -15.37 -2.40
C LEU A 184 1.07 -14.83 -3.24
N GLY A 185 2.26 -15.42 -3.10
CA GLY A 185 3.45 -15.03 -3.83
C GLY A 185 4.34 -14.03 -3.11
N VAL A 186 3.78 -13.13 -2.29
CA VAL A 186 4.56 -12.11 -1.58
C VAL A 186 5.49 -12.75 -0.55
N GLU A 187 5.08 -13.87 0.06
CA GLU A 187 5.88 -14.62 1.03
C GLU A 187 7.19 -15.15 0.43
N ALA A 188 7.28 -15.30 -0.90
CA ALA A 188 8.52 -15.70 -1.56
C ALA A 188 9.61 -14.63 -1.40
N HIS A 189 9.25 -13.34 -1.36
CA HIS A 189 10.19 -12.26 -1.05
C HIS A 189 10.64 -12.33 0.40
N LEU A 190 9.71 -12.50 1.34
CA LEU A 190 10.02 -12.64 2.77
C LEU A 190 10.95 -13.83 3.05
N ARG A 191 10.70 -14.97 2.40
CA ARG A 191 11.56 -16.16 2.47
C ARG A 191 12.97 -15.88 1.95
N LYS A 192 13.10 -15.19 0.82
CA LYS A 192 14.41 -14.77 0.28
C LYS A 192 15.15 -13.82 1.22
N TRP A 193 14.41 -12.98 1.93
CA TRP A 193 14.93 -12.04 2.92
C TRP A 193 15.20 -12.66 4.29
N LYS A 194 14.97 -13.98 4.43
CA LYS A 194 15.14 -14.74 5.67
C LYS A 194 14.27 -14.20 6.82
N PHE A 195 13.07 -13.72 6.47
CA PHE A 195 12.05 -13.43 7.46
C PHE A 195 11.65 -14.73 8.18
N ASP A 196 11.20 -14.62 9.42
CA ASP A 196 10.67 -15.76 10.17
C ASP A 196 9.34 -16.23 9.54
N MET A 197 9.43 -17.26 8.70
CA MET A 197 8.29 -17.79 7.94
C MET A 197 7.25 -18.47 8.83
N ALA A 198 7.56 -18.79 10.08
CA ALA A 198 6.57 -19.32 11.02
C ALA A 198 5.49 -18.28 11.39
N LYS A 199 5.76 -17.00 11.14
CA LYS A 199 4.85 -15.88 11.38
C LYS A 199 4.05 -15.47 10.14
N VAL A 200 4.37 -16.03 8.96
CA VAL A 200 3.85 -15.55 7.68
C VAL A 200 2.71 -16.44 7.21
N GLU A 201 1.57 -15.82 6.97
CA GLU A 201 0.38 -16.44 6.37
C GLU A 201 0.13 -15.79 5.01
N ASN A 202 0.01 -16.59 3.95
CA ASN A 202 -0.30 -16.11 2.61
C ASN A 202 -1.75 -16.47 2.25
N LEU A 203 -2.49 -15.54 1.65
CA LEU A 203 -3.93 -15.72 1.38
C LEU A 203 -4.26 -15.45 -0.09
N ALA A 204 -5.14 -16.27 -0.66
CA ALA A 204 -5.84 -16.01 -1.92
C ALA A 204 -7.03 -15.08 -1.67
N TRP A 205 -7.55 -14.46 -2.73
CA TRP A 205 -8.80 -13.70 -2.61
C TRP A 205 -9.93 -14.56 -2.04
N TRP A 206 -10.68 -13.95 -1.13
CA TRP A 206 -11.77 -14.51 -0.34
C TRP A 206 -11.37 -15.52 0.74
N GLU A 207 -10.07 -15.81 0.91
CA GLU A 207 -9.58 -16.52 2.08
C GLU A 207 -9.42 -15.57 3.28
N GLU A 208 -9.55 -16.16 4.46
CA GLU A 208 -9.54 -15.46 5.74
C GLU A 208 -8.51 -16.12 6.66
N SER A 209 -7.81 -15.32 7.45
CA SER A 209 -6.96 -15.78 8.53
C SER A 209 -7.49 -15.22 9.85
N ALA A 210 -8.01 -16.11 10.69
CA ALA A 210 -8.45 -15.80 12.05
C ALA A 210 -7.37 -16.24 13.03
N GLY A 211 -6.71 -15.27 13.68
CA GLY A 211 -5.68 -15.57 14.67
C GLY A 211 -6.23 -15.70 16.08
N ASP A 212 -5.45 -16.35 16.94
CA ASP A 212 -5.70 -16.45 18.39
C ASP A 212 -5.60 -15.09 19.11
N ASP A 213 -5.19 -14.04 18.40
CA ASP A 213 -5.11 -12.67 18.88
C ASP A 213 -6.46 -11.94 18.84
N GLY A 214 -7.52 -12.56 18.29
CA GLY A 214 -8.83 -11.94 18.14
C GLY A 214 -8.95 -11.02 16.92
N VAL A 215 -7.98 -11.07 16.00
CA VAL A 215 -7.99 -10.35 14.73
C VAL A 215 -8.21 -11.33 13.58
N THR A 216 -9.30 -11.10 12.84
CA THR A 216 -9.57 -11.77 11.57
C THR A 216 -9.20 -10.83 10.43
N VAL A 217 -8.43 -11.35 9.46
CA VAL A 217 -8.05 -10.61 8.26
C VAL A 217 -8.48 -11.40 7.05
N ALA A 218 -9.28 -10.77 6.20
CA ALA A 218 -9.74 -11.33 4.95
C ALA A 218 -9.00 -10.70 3.77
N CYS A 219 -8.40 -11.55 2.92
CA CYS A 219 -7.81 -11.13 1.66
C CYS A 219 -8.93 -10.92 0.65
N THR A 220 -9.16 -9.69 0.20
CA THR A 220 -10.27 -9.35 -0.72
C THR A 220 -9.74 -8.89 -2.08
N PRO A 221 -10.56 -9.01 -3.15
CA PRO A 221 -10.12 -8.60 -4.48
C PRO A 221 -9.70 -7.14 -4.57
N ALA A 222 -8.73 -6.90 -5.46
CA ALA A 222 -8.28 -5.57 -5.83
C ALA A 222 -7.98 -5.54 -7.35
N GLN A 223 -8.07 -4.37 -7.95
CA GLN A 223 -7.78 -4.15 -9.37
C GLN A 223 -6.42 -3.46 -9.53
N HIS A 224 -5.35 -4.25 -9.62
CA HIS A 224 -3.99 -3.75 -9.70
C HIS A 224 -3.07 -4.71 -10.47
N PHE A 225 -1.77 -4.65 -10.25
CA PHE A 225 -0.77 -5.58 -10.79
C PHE A 225 0.35 -5.81 -9.78
N SER A 226 1.31 -6.68 -10.11
CA SER A 226 2.50 -6.88 -9.28
C SER A 226 3.79 -6.96 -10.09
N GLY A 227 4.91 -6.72 -9.41
CA GLY A 227 6.24 -6.98 -9.92
C GLY A 227 7.30 -6.01 -9.40
N ARG A 228 8.44 -6.57 -9.02
CA ARG A 228 9.62 -5.82 -8.54
C ARG A 228 10.74 -5.70 -9.58
N TRP A 229 10.56 -6.21 -10.81
CA TRP A 229 11.59 -6.19 -11.87
C TRP A 229 11.03 -6.42 -13.29
N LEU A 230 11.89 -6.28 -14.32
CA LEU A 230 11.64 -6.50 -15.76
C LEU A 230 11.23 -7.94 -16.14
N THR A 231 11.43 -8.93 -15.27
CA THR A 231 11.12 -10.34 -15.57
C THR A 231 10.09 -10.89 -14.59
N GLY A 232 8.89 -11.17 -15.08
CA GLY A 232 7.81 -11.78 -14.29
C GLY A 232 6.92 -10.73 -13.62
N ARG A 233 6.03 -10.12 -14.39
CA ARG A 233 4.87 -9.38 -13.85
C ARG A 233 3.85 -10.36 -13.31
N ASN A 234 3.10 -9.93 -12.30
CA ASN A 234 1.96 -10.65 -11.73
C ASN A 234 2.30 -12.05 -11.22
N GLY A 235 3.55 -12.28 -10.81
CA GLY A 235 3.97 -13.54 -10.17
C GLY A 235 3.51 -13.66 -8.72
N THR A 236 3.04 -12.57 -8.15
CA THR A 236 2.43 -12.47 -6.82
C THR A 236 1.05 -11.84 -6.96
N LEU A 237 0.17 -12.12 -6.00
CA LEU A 237 -1.15 -11.53 -5.91
C LEU A 237 -1.05 -10.12 -5.29
N TRP A 238 -2.04 -9.30 -5.58
CA TRP A 238 -2.33 -8.00 -4.97
C TRP A 238 -3.72 -8.08 -4.32
N ALA A 239 -3.93 -7.42 -3.19
CA ALA A 239 -5.18 -7.54 -2.46
C ALA A 239 -5.60 -6.24 -1.78
N SER A 240 -6.90 -6.12 -1.58
CA SER A 240 -7.48 -5.31 -0.53
C SER A 240 -7.71 -6.17 0.72
N TRP A 241 -8.05 -5.55 1.84
CA TRP A 241 -8.16 -6.21 3.13
C TRP A 241 -9.39 -5.75 3.90
N VAL A 242 -10.14 -6.72 4.44
CA VAL A 242 -11.09 -6.48 5.52
C VAL A 242 -10.47 -6.99 6.81
N ILE A 243 -10.41 -6.14 7.83
CA ILE A 243 -9.77 -6.40 9.12
C ILE A 243 -10.83 -6.26 10.20
N GLN A 244 -11.08 -7.32 10.95
CA GLN A 244 -12.10 -7.37 11.99
C GLN A 244 -11.47 -7.67 13.34
N ALA A 245 -11.74 -6.81 14.33
CA ALA A 245 -11.24 -6.96 15.69
C ALA A 245 -12.19 -6.27 16.69
N GLY A 246 -12.54 -6.93 17.79
CA GLY A 246 -13.39 -6.37 18.85
C GLY A 246 -14.73 -5.78 18.38
N GLY A 247 -15.34 -6.37 17.35
CA GLY A 247 -16.60 -5.88 16.78
C GLY A 247 -16.47 -4.65 15.89
N ARG A 248 -15.24 -4.22 15.55
CA ARG A 248 -14.95 -3.17 14.57
C ARG A 248 -14.45 -3.77 13.27
N GLN A 249 -14.77 -3.09 12.16
CA GLN A 249 -14.29 -3.43 10.83
C GLN A 249 -13.50 -2.28 10.21
N VAL A 250 -12.27 -2.57 9.76
CA VAL A 250 -11.41 -1.68 8.98
C VAL A 250 -11.22 -2.23 7.58
N PHE A 251 -11.42 -1.39 6.56
CA PHE A 251 -11.10 -1.74 5.18
C PHE A 251 -9.82 -1.04 4.72
N TYR A 252 -8.98 -1.72 3.95
CA TYR A 252 -7.84 -1.13 3.26
C TYR A 252 -7.75 -1.64 1.82
N ASN A 253 -7.68 -0.74 0.83
CA ASN A 253 -7.78 -1.15 -0.57
C ASN A 253 -6.44 -1.51 -1.26
N GLY A 254 -5.29 -1.27 -0.63
CA GLY A 254 -4.01 -1.30 -1.35
C GLY A 254 -3.95 -0.16 -2.37
N ASP A 255 -3.63 -0.50 -3.62
CA ASP A 255 -3.56 0.42 -4.77
C ASP A 255 -4.66 0.09 -5.79
N SER A 256 -5.82 -0.33 -5.30
CA SER A 256 -6.87 -0.88 -6.16
C SER A 256 -7.56 0.22 -6.97
N GLY A 257 -7.54 0.07 -8.30
CA GLY A 257 -8.39 0.83 -9.20
C GLY A 257 -9.89 0.58 -8.97
N PHE A 258 -10.72 1.51 -9.44
CA PHE A 258 -12.16 1.44 -9.24
C PHE A 258 -12.82 0.32 -10.05
N SER A 259 -13.64 -0.49 -9.38
CA SER A 259 -14.41 -1.58 -10.00
C SER A 259 -15.52 -2.07 -9.06
N THR A 260 -16.33 -3.02 -9.54
CA THR A 260 -17.52 -3.55 -8.85
C THR A 260 -17.20 -4.39 -7.61
N HIS A 261 -15.94 -4.80 -7.42
CA HIS A 261 -15.53 -5.66 -6.30
C HIS A 261 -15.82 -5.03 -4.93
N TYR A 262 -15.78 -3.70 -4.78
CA TYR A 262 -16.10 -3.02 -3.52
C TYR A 262 -17.52 -3.33 -3.03
N GLY A 263 -18.51 -3.37 -3.93
CA GLY A 263 -19.88 -3.75 -3.60
C GLY A 263 -19.99 -5.21 -3.15
N LYS A 264 -19.26 -6.13 -3.81
CA LYS A 264 -19.20 -7.55 -3.41
C LYS A 264 -18.55 -7.74 -2.04
N ILE A 265 -17.52 -6.94 -1.74
CA ILE A 265 -16.85 -6.94 -0.43
C ILE A 265 -17.84 -6.51 0.66
N ARG A 266 -18.56 -5.41 0.44
CA ARG A 266 -19.61 -4.96 1.36
C ARG A 266 -20.72 -5.99 1.52
N GLU A 267 -21.15 -6.64 0.44
CA GLU A 267 -22.17 -7.69 0.51
C GLU A 267 -21.73 -8.85 1.41
N LYS A 268 -20.46 -9.26 1.34
CA LYS A 268 -19.93 -10.36 2.15
C LYS A 268 -19.66 -9.98 3.61
N TYR A 269 -19.06 -8.81 3.86
CA TYR A 269 -18.55 -8.44 5.19
C TYR A 269 -19.36 -7.34 5.89
N GLY A 270 -20.28 -6.68 5.20
CA GLY A 270 -21.03 -5.54 5.71
C GLY A 270 -20.27 -4.22 5.65
N ASP A 271 -20.84 -3.22 6.30
CA ASP A 271 -20.32 -1.85 6.34
C ASP A 271 -19.04 -1.76 7.18
N SER A 272 -18.08 -0.93 6.73
CA SER A 272 -16.82 -0.73 7.45
C SER A 272 -16.92 0.46 8.42
N ASP A 273 -16.48 0.29 9.65
CA ASP A 273 -16.43 1.41 10.61
C ASP A 273 -15.41 2.47 10.21
N PHE A 274 -14.30 2.02 9.62
CA PHE A 274 -13.26 2.87 9.10
C PHE A 274 -12.69 2.28 7.81
N ALA A 275 -12.31 3.13 6.86
CA ALA A 275 -11.71 2.68 5.63
C ALA A 275 -10.53 3.56 5.24
N LEU A 276 -9.49 2.90 4.72
CA LEU A 276 -8.25 3.44 4.18
C LEU A 276 -8.26 3.21 2.66
N MET A 277 -8.14 4.28 1.88
CA MET A 277 -8.23 4.21 0.41
C MET A 277 -7.12 5.02 -0.21
N GLU A 278 -6.40 4.43 -1.16
CA GLU A 278 -5.53 5.21 -2.04
C GLU A 278 -6.33 6.32 -2.75
N CYS A 279 -5.77 7.52 -2.78
CA CYS A 279 -6.30 8.61 -3.60
C CYS A 279 -5.23 9.21 -4.52
N GLY A 280 -3.99 8.73 -4.40
CA GLY A 280 -2.80 9.33 -4.99
C GLY A 280 -2.34 8.58 -6.24
N GLN A 281 -1.33 9.13 -6.89
CA GLN A 281 -0.62 8.51 -8.01
C GLN A 281 -1.51 8.12 -9.20
N TYR A 282 -2.70 8.70 -9.29
CA TYR A 282 -3.62 8.50 -10.41
C TYR A 282 -3.02 9.07 -11.71
N SER A 283 -3.41 8.50 -12.85
CA SER A 283 -3.14 9.06 -14.17
C SER A 283 -4.13 8.45 -15.17
N THR A 284 -4.49 9.20 -16.21
CA THR A 284 -5.29 8.68 -17.33
C THR A 284 -4.60 7.48 -17.99
N ARG A 285 -3.26 7.45 -17.98
CA ARG A 285 -2.42 6.38 -18.53
C ARG A 285 -2.60 5.03 -17.85
N TRP A 286 -3.04 4.99 -16.60
CA TRP A 286 -3.27 3.74 -15.84
C TRP A 286 -4.55 3.82 -15.00
N ALA A 287 -5.54 4.55 -15.50
CA ALA A 287 -6.82 4.84 -14.85
C ALA A 287 -7.60 3.62 -14.35
N ARG A 288 -7.29 2.42 -14.88
CA ARG A 288 -7.95 1.19 -14.46
C ARG A 288 -7.28 0.51 -13.27
N ILE A 289 -6.09 0.92 -12.85
CA ILE A 289 -5.34 0.26 -11.77
C ILE A 289 -4.90 1.21 -10.67
N HIS A 290 -5.15 2.52 -10.80
CA HIS A 290 -5.21 3.45 -9.68
C HIS A 290 -6.49 4.24 -9.82
N SER A 291 -7.23 4.36 -8.73
CA SER A 291 -8.46 5.13 -8.70
C SER A 291 -8.15 6.62 -8.84
N PHE A 292 -8.96 7.34 -9.61
CA PHE A 292 -8.99 8.79 -9.47
C PHE A 292 -9.50 9.18 -8.08
N PRO A 293 -9.16 10.36 -7.55
CA PRO A 293 -9.54 10.76 -6.20
C PRO A 293 -11.05 10.67 -5.92
N GLU A 294 -11.88 11.05 -6.90
CA GLU A 294 -13.34 10.96 -6.82
C GLU A 294 -13.81 9.50 -6.77
N GLU A 295 -13.22 8.64 -7.61
CA GLU A 295 -13.50 7.21 -7.61
C GLU A 295 -13.07 6.55 -6.29
N GLY A 296 -11.98 7.01 -5.68
CA GLY A 296 -11.56 6.57 -4.35
C GLY A 296 -12.60 6.92 -3.27
N ALA A 297 -13.18 8.11 -3.32
CA ALA A 297 -14.27 8.49 -2.42
C ALA A 297 -15.56 7.69 -2.70
N ASP A 298 -15.89 7.44 -3.97
CA ASP A 298 -17.01 6.56 -4.34
C ASP A 298 -16.78 5.11 -3.88
N ALA A 299 -15.54 4.62 -3.93
CA ALA A 299 -15.18 3.29 -3.44
C ALA A 299 -15.37 3.18 -1.93
N MET A 300 -15.02 4.22 -1.17
CA MET A 300 -15.28 4.30 0.28
C MET A 300 -16.77 4.18 0.58
N ALA A 301 -17.62 4.87 -0.19
CA ALA A 301 -19.07 4.74 -0.06
C ALA A 301 -19.55 3.34 -0.47
N ALA A 302 -18.97 2.74 -1.52
CA ALA A 302 -19.31 1.41 -2.00
C ALA A 302 -19.00 0.30 -0.98
N VAL A 303 -17.96 0.46 -0.15
CA VAL A 303 -17.66 -0.45 0.99
C VAL A 303 -18.42 -0.11 2.27
N GLY A 304 -19.34 0.87 2.21
CA GLY A 304 -20.15 1.28 3.36
C GLY A 304 -19.31 1.92 4.48
N ALA A 305 -18.25 2.65 4.14
CA ALA A 305 -17.39 3.28 5.13
C ALA A 305 -18.15 4.35 5.94
N LYS A 306 -18.21 4.18 7.27
CA LYS A 306 -18.75 5.20 8.19
C LYS A 306 -17.80 6.39 8.35
N LEU A 307 -16.50 6.14 8.19
CA LEU A 307 -15.45 7.14 8.18
C LEU A 307 -14.34 6.71 7.21
N ALA A 308 -13.90 7.64 6.38
CA ALA A 308 -12.86 7.44 5.38
C ALA A 308 -11.56 8.21 5.73
N MET A 309 -10.41 7.65 5.36
CA MET A 309 -9.14 8.38 5.33
C MET A 309 -8.39 8.10 4.02
N PRO A 310 -8.10 9.12 3.20
CA PRO A 310 -7.30 8.95 2.00
C PRO A 310 -5.82 8.73 2.34
N VAL A 311 -5.19 7.77 1.65
CA VAL A 311 -3.77 7.41 1.76
C VAL A 311 -3.10 7.43 0.37
N HIS A 312 -1.85 6.97 0.26
CA HIS A 312 -1.06 6.93 -0.99
C HIS A 312 -0.56 8.29 -1.52
N TRP A 313 -0.63 9.32 -0.69
CA TRP A 313 -0.16 10.68 -1.01
C TRP A 313 0.82 11.21 0.05
N GLY A 314 1.37 12.40 -0.19
CA GLY A 314 2.17 13.12 0.81
C GLY A 314 3.57 12.55 1.10
N ALA A 315 4.06 11.56 0.33
CA ALA A 315 5.37 10.93 0.57
C ALA A 315 6.28 10.80 -0.66
N PHE A 316 5.75 10.31 -1.78
CA PHE A 316 6.53 9.98 -2.98
C PHE A 316 5.90 10.58 -4.23
N VAL A 317 6.74 10.80 -5.25
CA VAL A 317 6.30 11.23 -6.59
C VAL A 317 6.32 10.03 -7.51
N LEU A 318 5.16 9.42 -7.73
CA LEU A 318 4.98 8.25 -8.59
C LEU A 318 4.06 8.53 -9.79
N SER A 319 3.45 9.72 -9.84
CA SER A 319 2.65 10.22 -10.95
C SER A 319 3.00 11.68 -11.28
N ASP A 320 2.36 12.22 -12.33
CA ASP A 320 2.59 13.55 -12.92
C ASP A 320 1.66 14.66 -12.44
N HIS A 321 0.85 14.43 -11.41
CA HIS A 321 0.02 15.45 -10.75
C HIS A 321 0.76 16.22 -9.63
N ALA A 322 0.21 17.36 -9.21
CA ALA A 322 0.73 18.10 -8.04
C ALA A 322 0.60 17.25 -6.76
N TRP A 323 1.52 17.42 -5.82
CA TRP A 323 1.63 16.55 -4.64
C TRP A 323 0.38 16.53 -3.74
N ASP A 324 -0.41 17.61 -3.78
CA ASP A 324 -1.64 17.80 -3.00
C ASP A 324 -2.93 17.70 -3.84
N ASP A 325 -2.82 17.51 -5.16
CA ASP A 325 -3.98 17.48 -6.06
C ASP A 325 -4.97 16.37 -5.70
N SER A 326 -4.41 15.19 -5.43
CA SER A 326 -5.15 13.99 -5.05
C SER A 326 -6.04 14.20 -3.82
N VAL A 327 -5.47 14.64 -2.70
CA VAL A 327 -6.23 14.87 -1.47
C VAL A 327 -7.23 16.02 -1.64
N GLU A 328 -6.87 17.07 -2.39
CA GLU A 328 -7.76 18.22 -2.62
C GLU A 328 -9.03 17.81 -3.36
N ARG A 329 -8.87 16.99 -4.41
CA ARG A 329 -9.99 16.44 -5.19
C ARG A 329 -10.80 15.42 -4.39
N PHE A 330 -10.14 14.49 -3.70
CA PHE A 330 -10.81 13.51 -2.83
C PHE A 330 -11.71 14.22 -1.81
N VAL A 331 -11.17 15.22 -1.11
CA VAL A 331 -11.90 15.93 -0.06
C VAL A 331 -13.04 16.76 -0.63
N SER A 332 -12.85 17.41 -1.78
CA SER A 332 -13.92 18.15 -2.44
C SER A 332 -15.09 17.24 -2.80
N HIS A 333 -14.82 16.09 -3.42
CA HIS A 333 -15.86 15.11 -3.77
C HIS A 333 -16.49 14.45 -2.54
N ALA A 334 -15.72 14.17 -1.50
CA ALA A 334 -16.23 13.64 -0.24
C ALA A 334 -17.17 14.64 0.46
N GLU A 335 -16.88 15.94 0.40
CA GLU A 335 -17.77 16.99 0.90
C GLU A 335 -19.07 17.09 0.07
N GLU A 336 -18.98 17.00 -1.25
CA GLU A 336 -20.14 17.04 -2.16
C GLU A 336 -21.09 15.85 -1.98
N THR A 337 -20.53 14.65 -1.76
CA THR A 337 -21.29 13.40 -1.60
C THR A 337 -21.72 13.12 -0.15
N GLY A 338 -21.24 13.92 0.80
CA GLY A 338 -21.52 13.74 2.23
C GLY A 338 -20.77 12.58 2.89
N LEU A 339 -19.73 12.05 2.25
CA LEU A 339 -18.84 11.05 2.85
C LEU A 339 -18.11 11.67 4.05
N ARG A 340 -18.19 11.01 5.21
CA ARG A 340 -17.41 11.44 6.39
C ARG A 340 -15.95 11.04 6.19
N PHE A 341 -15.03 11.97 6.40
CA PHE A 341 -13.60 11.72 6.25
C PHE A 341 -12.76 12.42 7.33
N ILE A 342 -11.51 11.98 7.45
CA ILE A 342 -10.41 12.67 8.14
C ILE A 342 -9.18 12.76 7.22
N THR A 343 -8.37 13.79 7.42
CA THR A 343 -7.10 14.04 6.72
C THR A 343 -6.03 14.48 7.73
N PRO A 344 -5.60 13.60 8.65
CA PRO A 344 -4.58 13.93 9.63
C PRO A 344 -3.27 14.35 8.96
N LYS A 345 -2.42 15.06 9.70
CA LYS A 345 -1.03 15.30 9.28
C LYS A 345 -0.22 14.00 9.36
N ILE A 346 0.88 13.94 8.65
CA ILE A 346 1.82 12.81 8.76
C ILE A 346 2.38 12.76 10.19
N GLY A 347 2.23 11.61 10.83
CA GLY A 347 2.59 11.31 12.22
C GLY A 347 1.44 11.54 13.22
N GLU A 348 0.33 12.14 12.81
CA GLU A 348 -0.76 12.47 13.72
C GLU A 348 -1.59 11.24 14.07
N THR A 349 -1.90 11.08 15.36
CA THR A 349 -2.73 9.99 15.88
C THR A 349 -4.14 10.50 16.16
N VAL A 350 -5.14 9.82 15.62
CA VAL A 350 -6.55 10.19 15.71
C VAL A 350 -7.29 9.15 16.53
N ASP A 351 -8.02 9.58 17.55
CA ASP A 351 -8.97 8.74 18.30
C ASP A 351 -10.31 8.70 17.57
N LEU A 352 -10.58 7.56 16.90
CA LEU A 352 -11.77 7.31 16.09
C LEU A 352 -13.01 7.02 16.94
N THR A 353 -12.89 6.95 18.28
CA THR A 353 -14.03 6.83 19.19
C THR A 353 -14.71 8.17 19.46
N LYS A 354 -14.06 9.30 19.11
CA LYS A 354 -14.62 10.63 19.28
C LYS A 354 -15.71 10.92 18.25
N ASP A 355 -16.80 11.52 18.72
CA ASP A 355 -17.87 11.99 17.84
C ASP A 355 -17.43 13.19 16.99
N ASP A 356 -16.68 14.12 17.60
CA ASP A 356 -16.13 15.30 16.93
C ASP A 356 -14.71 15.03 16.42
N LEU A 357 -14.61 14.92 15.10
CA LEU A 357 -13.36 14.78 14.36
C LEU A 357 -13.06 16.00 13.47
N SER A 358 -13.74 17.12 13.71
CA SER A 358 -13.67 18.32 12.87
C SER A 358 -12.25 18.88 12.73
N MET A 359 -11.43 18.77 13.78
CA MET A 359 -10.03 19.20 13.75
C MET A 359 -9.18 18.46 12.69
N PHE A 360 -9.54 17.21 12.36
CA PHE A 360 -8.84 16.41 11.36
C PHE A 360 -9.38 16.61 9.94
N ARG A 361 -10.36 17.50 9.73
CA ARG A 361 -10.86 17.89 8.40
C ARG A 361 -10.18 19.14 7.86
N GLN A 362 -9.16 19.65 8.57
CA GLN A 362 -8.38 20.79 8.12
C GLN A 362 -7.61 20.46 6.83
N LYS A 363 -7.72 21.34 5.84
CA LYS A 363 -7.03 21.23 4.55
C LYS A 363 -5.60 21.76 4.63
N TRP A 364 -4.81 21.22 5.57
CA TRP A 364 -3.50 21.75 5.97
C TRP A 364 -2.49 21.83 4.81
N TRP A 365 -2.65 21.02 3.77
CA TRP A 365 -1.80 21.06 2.57
C TRP A 365 -1.94 22.38 1.79
N ARG A 366 -3.07 23.08 1.91
CA ARG A 366 -3.30 24.36 1.24
C ARG A 366 -2.36 25.46 1.73
N GLU A 367 -1.85 25.35 2.95
CA GLU A 367 -0.90 26.30 3.55
C GLU A 367 0.56 26.06 3.11
N ILE A 368 0.82 25.00 2.35
CA ILE A 368 2.15 24.57 1.93
C ILE A 368 2.36 24.83 0.44
N GLU A 369 3.41 25.56 0.07
CA GLU A 369 3.77 25.80 -1.35
C GLU A 369 4.37 24.61 -2.09
#